data_AF-A0A9P1H7X5-F1
#
_entry.id   AF-A0A9P1H7X5-F1
#
_cell.length_a   1.000
_cell.length_b   1.000
_cell.length_c   1.000
_cell.angle_alpha   90.00
_cell.angle_beta   90.00
_cell.angle_gamma   90.00
#
_symmetry.space_group_name_H-M   'P 1'
#
loop_
_entity.id
_entity.type
_entity.pdbx_description
1 polymer ?
#
loop_
_entity_poly.entity_id
_entity_poly.type
_entity_poly.pdbx_seq_one_letter_code
_entity_poly.pdbx_strand_id
1 'polypeptide(L)'
;MDDDVAPSLRFLASSENSLSSGPCGGAKIDFDAGTVTDFHVGGDAIAATGTHPQANWLFRATTDLTGTSNWTQLYPIVEQSGLGKLCQPKITVPEEWVDKQGLISVVAHAEDGVLYGCSQVKFVEGTGEQPSSCRNTTENFSFTSDSDLEALVDDGTGSSGSNSSDSSGGSGDDNSNSDDSGSSGDEGAASNFGTSFVGMVSAAALVAGVLAL
;
A
#
# COMPACT_ATOMS: atom_id res chain seq x y z
N MET A 1 14.20 4.98 2.37
CA MET A 1 14.12 4.22 1.11
C MET A 1 15.25 4.67 0.21
N ASP A 2 16.46 4.16 0.44
CA ASP A 2 17.64 4.49 -0.35
C ASP A 2 17.57 3.96 -1.79
N ASP A 3 18.11 4.74 -2.73
CA ASP A 3 18.09 4.70 -4.21
C ASP A 3 18.53 3.40 -4.93
N ASP A 4 18.52 2.24 -4.28
CA ASP A 4 18.80 0.94 -4.90
C ASP A 4 17.51 0.14 -5.17
N VAL A 5 16.57 0.77 -5.88
CA VAL A 5 15.44 0.06 -6.50
C VAL A 5 15.94 -0.52 -7.83
N ALA A 6 15.47 -1.70 -8.18
CA ALA A 6 15.63 -2.25 -9.53
C ALA A 6 15.34 -1.14 -10.58
N PRO A 7 16.16 -0.98 -11.65
CA PRO A 7 16.03 0.08 -12.65
C PRO A 7 14.64 0.25 -13.29
N SER A 8 13.70 -0.67 -13.08
CA SER A 8 12.33 -0.64 -13.60
C SER A 8 11.38 0.30 -12.86
N LEU A 9 11.58 0.62 -11.57
CA LEU A 9 10.65 1.47 -10.83
C LEU A 9 11.37 2.48 -9.94
N ARG A 10 11.24 3.76 -10.26
CA ARG A 10 11.62 4.84 -9.34
C ARG A 10 10.44 5.15 -8.45
N PHE A 11 10.51 4.79 -7.18
CA PHE A 11 9.47 5.12 -6.22
C PHE A 11 9.42 6.62 -5.97
N LEU A 12 8.24 7.21 -6.19
CA LEU A 12 7.90 8.55 -5.84
C LEU A 12 7.80 8.62 -4.31
N ALA A 13 8.90 8.95 -3.63
CA ALA A 13 8.85 9.33 -2.23
C ALA A 13 9.13 10.83 -2.14
N SER A 14 8.19 11.60 -1.59
CA SER A 14 8.40 13.02 -1.28
C SER A 14 9.26 13.19 -0.02
N SER A 15 9.18 12.26 0.93
CA SER A 15 10.07 12.09 2.10
C SER A 15 9.75 10.78 2.84
N GLU A 16 10.65 10.28 3.70
CA GLU A 16 10.33 9.11 4.55
C GLU A 16 9.15 9.38 5.51
N ASN A 17 9.00 10.62 5.98
CA ASN A 17 7.94 11.02 6.89
C ASN A 17 6.55 11.06 6.26
N SER A 18 6.47 11.06 4.92
CA SER A 18 5.20 11.08 4.19
C SER A 18 4.78 9.69 3.71
N LEU A 19 5.58 8.65 3.96
CA LEU A 19 5.28 7.29 3.50
C LEU A 19 3.97 6.75 4.07
N SER A 20 3.51 7.22 5.22
CA SER A 20 2.18 6.86 5.77
C SER A 20 0.99 7.54 5.06
N SER A 21 1.26 8.48 4.15
CA SER A 21 0.23 9.21 3.40
C SER A 21 -0.13 8.50 2.10
N GLY A 22 -1.23 7.76 2.10
CA GLY A 22 -1.75 7.11 0.91
C GLY A 22 -2.20 8.08 -0.20
N PRO A 23 -2.27 7.63 -1.46
CA PRO A 23 -1.97 6.28 -1.92
C PRO A 23 -0.49 6.05 -2.28
N CYS A 24 0.33 7.11 -2.32
CA CYS A 24 1.68 7.12 -2.90
C CYS A 24 2.70 7.86 -2.04
N GLY A 25 2.65 7.68 -0.72
CA GLY A 25 3.62 8.24 0.22
C GLY A 25 3.65 9.77 0.21
N GLY A 26 2.51 10.41 -0.06
CA GLY A 26 2.38 11.87 -0.18
C GLY A 26 3.02 12.46 -1.43
N ALA A 27 3.41 11.65 -2.42
CA ALA A 27 3.90 12.17 -3.69
C ALA A 27 2.79 12.79 -4.54
N LYS A 28 3.10 13.89 -5.23
CA LYS A 28 2.22 14.44 -6.26
C LYS A 28 2.37 13.59 -7.53
N ILE A 29 1.28 12.96 -7.95
CA ILE A 29 1.21 12.24 -9.23
C ILE A 29 0.99 13.27 -10.34
N ASP A 30 1.84 13.23 -11.36
CA ASP A 30 1.89 14.18 -12.47
C ASP A 30 2.54 13.49 -13.68
N PHE A 31 1.72 12.95 -14.58
CA PHE A 31 2.21 12.21 -15.75
C PHE A 31 2.78 13.12 -16.85
N ASP A 32 2.54 14.43 -16.77
CA ASP A 32 3.04 15.40 -17.74
C ASP A 32 4.45 15.89 -17.38
N ALA A 33 4.72 16.06 -16.08
CA ALA A 33 6.00 16.56 -15.58
C ALA A 33 6.87 15.48 -14.91
N GLY A 34 6.27 14.34 -14.54
CA GLY A 34 6.94 13.27 -13.82
C GLY A 34 7.67 12.27 -14.72
N THR A 35 8.54 11.47 -14.11
CA THR A 35 9.16 10.34 -14.81
C THR A 35 8.16 9.21 -14.94
N VAL A 36 7.88 8.82 -16.18
CA VAL A 36 7.06 7.65 -16.53
C VAL A 36 7.99 6.56 -17.05
N THR A 37 8.00 5.41 -16.41
CA THR A 37 8.87 4.28 -16.79
C THR A 37 8.04 3.21 -17.50
N ASP A 38 8.60 2.52 -18.47
CA ASP A 38 7.91 1.39 -19.09
C ASP A 38 7.80 0.23 -18.08
N PHE A 39 6.61 -0.38 -18.00
CA PHE A 39 6.37 -1.60 -17.23
C PHE A 39 5.77 -2.67 -18.14
N HIS A 40 6.44 -3.80 -18.28
CA HIS A 40 6.03 -4.86 -19.20
C HIS A 40 4.89 -5.68 -18.62
N VAL A 41 3.81 -5.85 -19.38
CA VAL A 41 2.62 -6.57 -18.87
C VAL A 41 2.88 -8.04 -18.57
N GLY A 42 3.74 -8.70 -19.36
CA GLY A 42 4.19 -10.07 -19.12
C GLY A 42 5.20 -10.20 -17.96
N GLY A 43 5.59 -9.08 -17.37
CA GLY A 43 6.11 -8.97 -16.03
C GLY A 43 7.46 -8.28 -15.94
N ASP A 44 7.64 -7.53 -14.86
CA ASP A 44 8.89 -6.85 -14.49
C ASP A 44 9.28 -7.15 -13.05
N ALA A 45 10.56 -6.95 -12.75
CA ALA A 45 11.08 -7.08 -11.40
C ALA A 45 10.71 -5.85 -10.55
N ILE A 46 10.27 -6.07 -9.32
CA ILE A 46 10.00 -5.03 -8.32
C ILE A 46 10.83 -5.31 -7.07
N ALA A 47 11.56 -4.31 -6.59
CA ALA A 47 12.33 -4.41 -5.36
C ALA A 47 11.94 -3.33 -4.35
N ALA A 48 11.98 -3.68 -3.07
CA ALA A 48 11.79 -2.78 -1.94
C ALA A 48 12.81 -3.09 -0.85
N THR A 49 13.07 -2.14 0.04
CA THR A 49 13.96 -2.35 1.19
C THR A 49 13.15 -2.23 2.48
N GLY A 50 13.07 -3.32 3.23
CA GLY A 50 12.46 -3.35 4.57
C GLY A 50 13.46 -2.92 5.63
N THR A 51 13.09 -1.93 6.43
CA THR A 51 13.89 -1.43 7.57
C THR A 51 13.33 -1.88 8.93
N HIS A 52 12.21 -2.60 8.93
CA HIS A 52 11.61 -3.18 10.12
C HIS A 52 12.03 -4.64 10.31
N PRO A 53 12.01 -5.16 11.56
CA PRO A 53 12.27 -6.57 11.83
C PRO A 53 11.28 -7.52 11.12
N GLN A 54 10.08 -7.04 10.81
CA GLN A 54 9.07 -7.77 10.04
C GLN A 54 8.19 -6.78 9.27
N ALA A 55 7.77 -7.15 8.06
CA ALA A 55 6.80 -6.41 7.26
C ALA A 55 6.03 -7.33 6.32
N ASN A 56 4.75 -7.04 6.10
CA ASN A 56 3.94 -7.63 5.05
C ASN A 56 3.94 -6.71 3.83
N TRP A 57 4.03 -7.27 2.63
CA TRP A 57 4.18 -6.53 1.39
C TRP A 57 3.05 -6.83 0.42
N LEU A 58 2.40 -5.77 -0.05
CA LEU A 58 1.40 -5.80 -1.12
C LEU A 58 1.99 -5.16 -2.38
N PHE A 59 1.87 -5.87 -3.49
CA PHE A 59 2.12 -5.37 -4.84
C PHE A 59 0.78 -5.13 -5.50
N ARG A 60 0.49 -3.88 -5.88
CA ARG A 60 -0.77 -3.51 -6.53
C ARG A 60 -0.54 -2.52 -7.65
N ALA A 61 -1.50 -2.40 -8.56
CA ALA A 61 -1.47 -1.37 -9.60
C ALA A 61 -2.86 -0.89 -9.98
N THR A 62 -2.90 0.25 -10.66
CA THR A 62 -4.14 0.83 -11.19
C THR A 62 -3.87 1.64 -12.45
N THR A 63 -4.86 1.72 -13.33
CA THR A 63 -4.88 2.68 -14.46
C THR A 63 -5.59 3.99 -14.09
N ASP A 64 -6.11 4.12 -12.86
CA ASP A 64 -6.55 5.41 -12.32
C ASP A 64 -5.32 6.28 -12.05
N LEU A 65 -5.11 7.29 -12.89
CA LEU A 65 -3.97 8.19 -12.82
C LEU A 65 -3.94 9.04 -11.54
N THR A 66 -5.01 9.04 -10.75
CA THR A 66 -5.05 9.70 -9.43
C THR A 66 -4.65 8.76 -8.28
N GLY A 67 -4.63 7.44 -8.52
CA GLY A 67 -4.37 6.43 -7.50
C GLY A 67 -5.48 6.29 -6.45
N THR A 68 -6.67 6.83 -6.70
CA THR A 68 -7.76 6.85 -5.70
C THR A 68 -8.62 5.58 -5.73
N SER A 69 -8.57 4.82 -6.82
CA SER A 69 -9.46 3.67 -7.04
C SER A 69 -8.89 2.65 -8.05
N ASN A 70 -9.61 1.54 -8.22
CA ASN A 70 -9.36 0.44 -9.16
C ASN A 70 -8.01 -0.24 -8.95
N TRP A 71 -7.61 -0.42 -7.69
CA TRP A 71 -6.38 -1.10 -7.32
C TRP A 71 -6.51 -2.60 -7.49
N THR A 72 -5.69 -3.19 -8.36
CA THR A 72 -5.59 -4.62 -8.59
C THR A 72 -4.37 -5.17 -7.84
N GLN A 73 -4.54 -6.23 -7.06
CA GLN A 73 -3.42 -6.98 -6.48
C GLN A 73 -2.66 -7.74 -7.57
N LEU A 74 -1.34 -7.60 -7.61
CA LEU A 74 -0.50 -8.20 -8.66
C LEU A 74 0.22 -9.47 -8.23
N TYR A 75 0.36 -9.69 -6.92
CA TYR A 75 1.07 -10.82 -6.34
C TYR A 75 0.51 -11.12 -4.95
N PRO A 76 0.54 -12.39 -4.48
CA PRO A 76 0.15 -12.72 -3.11
C PRO A 76 0.90 -11.86 -2.09
N ILE A 77 0.25 -11.54 -0.97
CA ILE A 77 0.89 -10.78 0.11
C ILE A 77 2.01 -11.63 0.68
N VAL A 78 3.20 -11.03 0.80
CA VAL A 78 4.40 -11.69 1.28
C VAL A 78 4.79 -11.09 2.62
N GLU A 79 4.92 -11.92 3.65
CA GLU A 79 5.62 -11.55 4.88
C GLU A 79 7.13 -11.69 4.67
N GLN A 80 7.87 -10.66 5.08
CA GLN A 80 9.33 -10.68 5.20
C GLN A 80 9.69 -10.61 6.69
N SER A 81 10.53 -11.54 7.15
CA SER A 81 11.12 -11.50 8.48
C SER A 81 12.62 -11.20 8.39
N GLY A 82 13.04 -10.06 8.92
CA GLY A 82 14.39 -9.53 8.87
C GLY A 82 14.52 -8.32 7.94
N LEU A 83 15.46 -7.42 8.24
CA LEU A 83 15.72 -6.22 7.46
C LEU A 83 16.39 -6.55 6.12
N GLY A 84 16.20 -5.69 5.13
CA GLY A 84 16.93 -5.72 3.87
C GLY A 84 16.03 -5.75 2.64
N LYS A 85 16.62 -6.09 1.49
CA LYS A 85 15.95 -6.06 0.21
C LYS A 85 15.02 -7.27 0.05
N LEU A 86 13.81 -6.97 -0.40
CA LEU A 86 12.89 -7.90 -1.04
C LEU A 86 12.85 -7.57 -2.54
N CYS A 87 12.84 -8.61 -3.35
CA CYS A 87 12.77 -8.57 -4.79
C CYS A 87 11.76 -9.63 -5.25
N GLN A 88 10.70 -9.18 -5.91
CA GLN A 88 9.85 -10.04 -6.71
C GLN A 88 10.35 -9.98 -8.15
N PRO A 89 10.92 -11.07 -8.70
CA PRO A 89 11.64 -11.03 -9.97
C PRO A 89 10.71 -10.90 -11.19
N LYS A 90 9.42 -11.19 -11.02
CA LYS A 90 8.43 -11.17 -12.09
C LYS A 90 7.04 -10.87 -11.54
N ILE A 91 6.64 -9.61 -11.64
CA ILE A 91 5.29 -9.12 -11.30
C ILE A 91 4.56 -8.80 -12.59
N THR A 92 3.47 -9.50 -12.87
CA THR A 92 2.64 -9.30 -14.07
C THR A 92 1.51 -8.31 -13.78
N VAL A 93 1.00 -7.67 -14.84
CA VAL A 93 -0.22 -6.85 -14.80
C VAL A 93 -1.17 -7.30 -15.92
N PRO A 94 -2.46 -6.91 -15.91
CA PRO A 94 -3.40 -7.30 -16.96
C PRO A 94 -2.94 -6.89 -18.36
N GLU A 95 -3.03 -7.80 -19.33
CA GLU A 95 -2.56 -7.57 -20.71
C GLU A 95 -3.36 -6.46 -21.41
N GLU A 96 -4.63 -6.27 -21.04
CA GLU A 96 -5.47 -5.19 -21.58
C GLU A 96 -5.05 -3.78 -21.10
N TRP A 97 -3.99 -3.68 -20.31
CA TRP A 97 -3.41 -2.40 -19.90
C TRP A 97 -2.33 -1.89 -20.85
N VAL A 98 -1.88 -2.68 -21.83
CA VAL A 98 -0.94 -2.23 -22.87
C VAL A 98 -1.33 -0.86 -23.43
N ASP A 99 -0.33 0.01 -23.59
CA ASP A 99 -0.42 1.40 -24.02
C ASP A 99 -1.15 2.37 -23.07
N LYS A 100 -1.59 1.91 -21.90
CA LYS A 100 -2.14 2.79 -20.86
C LYS A 100 -1.03 3.28 -19.93
N GLN A 101 -1.26 4.44 -19.34
CA GLN A 101 -0.52 4.90 -18.18
C GLN A 101 -1.19 4.39 -16.90
N GLY A 102 -0.41 4.28 -15.84
CA GLY A 102 -0.92 3.90 -14.53
C GLY A 102 0.12 4.01 -13.44
N LEU A 103 -0.23 3.44 -12.30
CA LEU A 103 0.60 3.43 -11.11
C LEU A 103 0.88 1.99 -10.71
N ILE A 104 2.14 1.68 -10.45
CA ILE A 104 2.53 0.52 -9.64
C ILE A 104 2.74 1.01 -8.22
N SER A 105 2.20 0.32 -7.23
CA SER A 105 2.40 0.63 -5.81
C SER A 105 2.89 -0.59 -5.05
N VAL A 106 3.87 -0.34 -4.18
CA VAL A 106 4.31 -1.29 -3.16
C VAL A 106 3.91 -0.71 -1.82
N VAL A 107 3.15 -1.49 -1.07
CA VAL A 107 2.66 -1.11 0.26
C VAL A 107 3.25 -2.07 1.28
N ALA A 108 3.81 -1.51 2.35
CA ALA A 108 4.33 -2.26 3.48
C ALA A 108 3.39 -2.07 4.68
N HIS A 109 3.08 -3.15 5.40
CA HIS A 109 2.48 -3.09 6.72
C HIS A 109 3.48 -3.64 7.75
N ALA A 110 3.90 -2.80 8.68
CA ALA A 110 4.84 -3.13 9.74
C ALA A 110 4.35 -2.57 11.09
N GLU A 111 5.19 -2.66 12.13
CA GLU A 111 4.86 -2.22 13.49
C GLU A 111 4.54 -0.72 13.63
N ASP A 112 4.96 0.11 12.67
CA ASP A 112 4.69 1.55 12.59
C ASP A 112 3.49 1.90 11.67
N GLY A 113 2.81 0.88 11.14
CA GLY A 113 1.60 1.01 10.32
C GLY A 113 1.83 0.72 8.84
N VAL A 114 0.98 1.32 8.01
CA VAL A 114 0.95 1.10 6.55
C VAL A 114 1.71 2.22 5.83
N LEU A 115 2.71 1.84 5.02
CA LEU A 115 3.58 2.73 4.26
C LEU A 115 3.45 2.47 2.77
N TYR A 116 3.43 3.55 1.98
CA TYR A 116 3.11 3.53 0.56
C TYR A 116 4.29 4.04 -0.28
N GLY A 117 4.65 3.31 -1.33
CA GLY A 117 5.43 3.81 -2.45
C GLY A 117 4.67 3.61 -3.76
N CYS A 118 4.81 4.55 -4.71
CA CYS A 118 4.31 4.37 -6.08
C CYS A 118 5.34 4.72 -7.15
N SER A 119 5.14 4.21 -8.36
CA SER A 119 5.83 4.65 -9.57
C SER A 119 4.82 4.90 -10.68
N GLN A 120 5.03 5.97 -11.44
CA GLN A 120 4.28 6.24 -12.67
C GLN A 120 4.84 5.40 -13.81
N VAL A 121 3.96 4.67 -14.48
CA VAL A 121 4.36 3.76 -15.54
C VAL A 121 3.55 3.94 -16.80
N LYS A 122 4.15 3.55 -17.93
CA LYS A 122 3.44 3.22 -19.15
C LYS A 122 3.50 1.70 -19.30
N PHE A 123 2.35 1.06 -19.39
CA PHE A 123 2.28 -0.37 -19.61
C PHE A 123 2.60 -0.70 -21.07
N VAL A 124 3.52 -1.63 -21.29
CA VAL A 124 4.00 -2.03 -22.63
C VAL A 124 3.95 -3.54 -22.80
N GLU A 125 3.87 -4.01 -24.04
CA GLU A 125 3.95 -5.43 -24.36
C GLU A 125 5.31 -6.02 -23.99
N GLY A 126 5.33 -7.33 -23.66
CA GLY A 126 6.56 -8.09 -23.45
C GLY A 126 6.80 -8.47 -22.00
N THR A 127 8.06 -8.72 -21.65
CA THR A 127 8.52 -9.09 -20.30
C THR A 127 9.89 -8.46 -20.12
N GLY A 128 10.11 -7.72 -19.05
CA GLY A 128 11.43 -7.14 -18.83
C GLY A 128 12.38 -8.13 -18.19
N GLU A 129 13.65 -7.76 -18.26
CA GLU A 129 14.74 -8.55 -17.69
C GLU A 129 14.91 -8.20 -16.22
N GLN A 130 15.06 -9.22 -15.36
CA GLN A 130 15.40 -8.99 -13.96
C GLN A 130 16.80 -8.37 -13.86
N PRO A 131 16.95 -7.17 -13.28
CA PRO A 131 18.25 -6.57 -13.10
C PRO A 131 19.04 -7.29 -12.01
N SER A 132 20.37 -7.30 -12.12
CA SER A 132 21.25 -7.98 -11.16
C SER A 132 21.12 -7.46 -9.72
N SER A 133 20.65 -6.22 -9.54
CA SER A 133 20.38 -5.59 -8.25
C SER A 133 19.11 -6.08 -7.57
N CYS A 134 18.17 -6.69 -8.32
CA CYS A 134 16.97 -7.26 -7.73
C CYS A 134 17.33 -8.62 -7.12
N ARG A 135 17.71 -8.60 -5.84
CA ARG A 135 18.05 -9.78 -5.03
C ARG A 135 17.49 -9.63 -3.64
N ASN A 136 17.06 -10.75 -3.07
CA ASN A 136 16.70 -10.80 -1.66
C ASN A 136 17.98 -10.85 -0.83
N THR A 137 18.10 -9.97 0.17
CA THR A 137 19.20 -10.05 1.15
C THR A 137 18.81 -10.84 2.40
N THR A 138 17.51 -11.07 2.57
CA THR A 138 16.90 -11.91 3.60
C THR A 138 16.40 -13.19 2.95
N GLU A 139 16.35 -14.31 3.68
CA GLU A 139 15.88 -15.59 3.15
C GLU A 139 14.50 -16.00 3.70
N ASN A 140 14.01 -15.31 4.72
CA ASN A 140 12.78 -15.68 5.42
C ASN A 140 11.57 -14.91 4.86
N PHE A 141 10.91 -15.52 3.88
CA PHE A 141 9.66 -15.04 3.31
C PHE A 141 8.58 -16.12 3.40
N SER A 142 7.34 -15.68 3.63
CA SER A 142 6.18 -16.56 3.56
C SER A 142 5.00 -15.83 2.92
N PHE A 143 4.07 -16.57 2.32
CA PHE A 143 2.80 -15.99 1.93
C PHE A 143 1.91 -15.86 3.17
N THR A 144 1.22 -14.73 3.27
CA THR A 144 0.35 -14.44 4.40
C THR A 144 -0.92 -13.73 3.94
N SER A 145 -1.88 -13.60 4.85
CA SER A 145 -3.06 -12.75 4.72
C SER A 145 -2.91 -11.55 5.65
N ASP A 146 -3.35 -10.39 5.20
CA ASP A 146 -3.25 -9.15 5.97
C ASP A 146 -4.45 -8.27 5.64
N SER A 147 -5.40 -8.15 6.58
CA SER A 147 -6.67 -7.46 6.34
C SER A 147 -6.50 -5.98 6.01
N ASP A 148 -5.46 -5.34 6.55
CA ASP A 148 -5.20 -3.93 6.29
C ASP A 148 -4.66 -3.73 4.87
N LEU A 149 -3.85 -4.66 4.37
CA LEU A 149 -3.39 -4.65 2.99
C LEU A 149 -4.47 -5.11 2.00
N GLU A 150 -5.28 -6.12 2.35
CA GLU A 150 -6.38 -6.61 1.53
C GLU A 150 -7.45 -5.54 1.31
N ALA A 151 -7.69 -4.67 2.31
CA ALA A 151 -8.60 -3.54 2.19
C ALA A 151 -8.12 -2.45 1.20
N LEU A 152 -6.87 -2.53 0.72
CA LEU A 152 -6.27 -1.56 -0.20
C LEU A 152 -6.38 -1.96 -1.67
N VAL A 153 -7.11 -3.02 -1.99
CA VAL A 153 -7.39 -3.44 -3.36
C VAL A 153 -8.89 -3.52 -3.59
N ASP A 154 -9.30 -3.14 -4.80
CA ASP A 154 -10.68 -3.25 -5.23
C ASP A 154 -10.84 -4.65 -5.85
N ASP A 155 -11.32 -5.59 -5.03
CA ASP A 155 -11.46 -7.03 -5.31
C ASP A 155 -11.57 -7.38 -6.81
N GLY A 156 -10.43 -7.70 -7.41
CA GLY A 156 -10.26 -7.96 -8.84
C GLY A 156 -9.60 -9.33 -9.03
N THR A 157 -10.42 -10.37 -9.06
CA THR A 157 -10.00 -11.76 -9.25
C THR A 157 -9.01 -11.95 -10.41
N GLY A 158 -7.77 -12.32 -10.10
CA GLY A 158 -6.75 -12.81 -11.04
C GLY A 158 -6.08 -14.09 -10.49
N SER A 159 -6.65 -15.25 -10.82
CA SER A 159 -6.32 -16.59 -10.27
C SER A 159 -5.08 -17.28 -10.85
N SER A 160 -4.51 -18.21 -10.07
CA SER A 160 -4.00 -19.50 -10.56
C SER A 160 -4.03 -20.59 -9.46
N GLY A 161 -4.89 -21.62 -9.60
CA GLY A 161 -4.63 -22.98 -9.06
C GLY A 161 -5.66 -23.64 -8.11
N SER A 162 -6.78 -24.13 -8.68
CA SER A 162 -7.85 -25.04 -8.24
C SER A 162 -7.71 -25.98 -7.01
N ASN A 163 -8.80 -26.08 -6.23
CA ASN A 163 -9.59 -27.33 -6.16
C ASN A 163 -11.04 -27.08 -5.70
N SER A 164 -11.97 -27.48 -6.55
CA SER A 164 -13.41 -27.54 -6.31
C SER A 164 -13.78 -28.73 -5.42
N SER A 165 -14.71 -28.52 -4.51
CA SER A 165 -15.49 -29.60 -3.89
C SER A 165 -16.89 -29.08 -3.65
N ASP A 166 -17.78 -29.51 -4.54
CA ASP A 166 -19.23 -29.44 -4.42
C ASP A 166 -19.71 -30.19 -3.16
N SER A 167 -20.62 -29.59 -2.41
CA SER A 167 -21.67 -30.35 -1.73
C SER A 167 -22.91 -29.46 -1.55
N SER A 168 -23.98 -29.91 -2.18
CA SER A 168 -25.33 -29.35 -2.20
C SER A 168 -26.22 -29.94 -1.09
N GLY A 169 -27.24 -29.18 -0.69
CA GLY A 169 -28.40 -29.62 0.10
C GLY A 169 -28.50 -28.93 1.46
N GLY A 170 -29.60 -28.30 1.88
CA GLY A 170 -30.94 -28.20 1.33
C GLY A 170 -31.79 -27.24 2.17
N SER A 171 -32.95 -26.90 1.64
CA SER A 171 -33.93 -25.87 2.01
C SER A 171 -34.53 -25.95 3.42
N GLY A 172 -35.05 -24.80 3.89
CA GLY A 172 -35.98 -24.70 5.00
C GLY A 172 -36.46 -23.26 5.21
N ASP A 173 -37.48 -22.87 4.44
CA ASP A 173 -38.34 -21.72 4.76
C ASP A 173 -39.11 -22.01 6.05
N ASP A 174 -39.26 -21.02 6.93
CA ASP A 174 -40.51 -20.84 7.68
C ASP A 174 -40.65 -19.40 8.18
N ASN A 175 -41.80 -18.84 7.82
CA ASN A 175 -42.29 -17.49 8.05
C ASN A 175 -43.26 -17.49 9.23
N SER A 176 -43.14 -16.57 10.21
CA SER A 176 -44.28 -16.08 11.00
C SER A 176 -43.94 -14.81 11.82
N ASN A 177 -44.20 -13.66 11.21
CA ASN A 177 -45.18 -12.63 11.60
C ASN A 177 -45.37 -12.15 13.07
N SER A 178 -45.60 -10.83 13.14
CA SER A 178 -46.39 -10.02 14.11
C SER A 178 -45.67 -9.60 15.41
N ASP A 179 -45.27 -8.32 15.54
CA ASP A 179 -46.05 -7.13 15.96
C ASP A 179 -46.06 -6.97 17.49
N ASP A 180 -45.47 -5.88 18.00
CA ASP A 180 -46.20 -4.86 18.79
C ASP A 180 -45.30 -3.67 19.18
N SER A 181 -46.00 -2.60 19.48
CA SER A 181 -45.79 -1.16 19.41
C SER A 181 -45.21 -0.46 20.65
N GLY A 182 -44.85 0.82 20.44
CA GLY A 182 -44.84 1.89 21.46
C GLY A 182 -43.51 2.08 22.22
N SER A 183 -43.05 3.28 22.58
CA SER A 183 -43.65 4.61 22.61
C SER A 183 -42.58 5.64 23.02
N SER A 184 -42.59 6.81 22.36
CA SER A 184 -42.46 8.19 22.88
C SER A 184 -41.27 8.69 23.72
N GLY A 185 -40.75 9.87 23.29
CA GLY A 185 -40.34 11.05 24.09
C GLY A 185 -39.01 10.95 24.85
N ASP A 186 -38.20 11.99 25.06
CA ASP A 186 -38.39 13.44 24.95
C ASP A 186 -37.01 14.16 24.81
N GLU A 187 -37.06 15.30 24.13
CA GLU A 187 -36.44 16.61 24.43
C GLU A 187 -35.10 16.73 25.20
N GLY A 188 -34.13 17.38 24.55
CA GLY A 188 -33.69 18.72 24.99
C GLY A 188 -32.44 18.86 25.87
N ALA A 189 -31.76 19.98 25.60
CA ALA A 189 -30.92 20.81 26.48
C ALA A 189 -29.41 20.85 26.22
N ALA A 190 -28.94 22.09 26.33
CA ALA A 190 -27.67 22.63 25.89
C ALA A 190 -26.68 22.86 27.05
N SER A 191 -25.52 23.37 26.66
CA SER A 191 -24.61 24.27 27.40
C SER A 191 -23.66 23.73 28.50
N ASN A 192 -22.36 23.78 28.15
CA ASN A 192 -21.35 24.72 28.68
C ASN A 192 -20.85 24.57 30.14
N PHE A 193 -19.56 24.26 30.32
CA PHE A 193 -18.64 24.73 31.39
C PHE A 193 -17.21 24.59 30.81
N GLY A 194 -16.39 25.65 30.66
CA GLY A 194 -15.60 26.29 31.72
C GLY A 194 -14.50 25.32 32.20
N THR A 195 -13.19 25.58 32.22
CA THR A 195 -12.41 26.79 32.54
C THR A 195 -10.92 26.52 32.30
N SER A 196 -10.17 27.60 32.11
CA SER A 196 -8.72 27.76 31.97
C SER A 196 -7.82 27.00 32.97
N PHE A 197 -6.61 26.62 32.54
CA PHE A 197 -5.44 26.70 33.42
C PHE A 197 -4.16 27.07 32.65
N VAL A 198 -3.31 27.82 33.35
CA VAL A 198 -2.08 28.53 32.98
C VAL A 198 -0.88 27.58 32.98
N GLY A 199 0.10 27.79 32.09
CA GLY A 199 1.39 27.08 32.13
C GLY A 199 2.53 27.89 31.51
N MET A 200 3.37 28.46 32.38
CA MET A 200 4.56 29.28 32.11
C MET A 200 5.76 28.51 31.54
N VAL A 201 6.52 29.21 30.68
CA VAL A 201 8.00 29.39 30.66
C VAL A 201 8.91 28.16 30.82
N SER A 202 9.78 27.94 29.81
CA SER A 202 11.22 27.74 30.04
C SER A 202 12.04 28.02 28.78
N ALA A 203 12.95 28.99 28.91
CA ALA A 203 14.02 29.29 27.96
C ALA A 203 15.23 28.39 28.26
N ALA A 204 15.86 27.82 27.24
CA ALA A 204 17.17 27.19 27.35
C ALA A 204 18.05 27.68 26.20
N ALA A 205 19.07 28.47 26.56
CA ALA A 205 20.16 28.89 25.71
C ALA A 205 21.22 27.79 25.65
N LEU A 206 21.75 27.47 24.47
CA LEU A 206 23.00 26.72 24.32
C LEU A 206 23.90 27.37 23.25
N VAL A 207 24.82 28.18 23.79
CA VAL A 207 26.25 28.33 23.48
C VAL A 207 26.73 28.12 22.04
N ALA A 208 27.14 29.23 21.42
CA ALA A 208 28.00 29.27 20.25
C ALA A 208 29.45 28.89 20.62
N GLY A 209 29.98 27.85 19.97
CA GLY A 209 31.41 27.51 19.99
C GLY A 209 32.12 28.13 18.78
N VAL A 210 33.05 29.03 19.07
CA VAL A 210 33.85 29.78 18.09
C VAL A 210 35.01 28.94 17.58
N LEU A 211 35.21 29.06 16.27
CA LEU A 211 36.31 28.61 15.42
C LEU A 211 37.64 29.24 15.83
N ALA A 212 38.70 28.45 16.04
CA ALA A 212 40.08 28.95 15.96
C ALA A 212 41.09 27.82 15.67
N LEU A 213 41.84 28.05 14.58
CA LEU A 213 43.09 27.44 14.10
C LEU A 213 43.00 26.10 13.37
#